data_AF-A0A850VJA4-F1
#
_entry.id   AF-A0A850VJA4-F1
#
_cell.length_a   1.000
_cell.length_b   1.000
_cell.length_c   1.000
_cell.angle_alpha   90.00
_cell.angle_beta   90.00
_cell.angle_gamma   90.00
#
_symmetry.space_group_name_H-M   'P 1'
#
loop_
_entity.id
_entity.type
_entity.pdbx_description
1 polymer ?
#
loop_
_entity_poly.entity_id
_entity_poly.type
_entity_poly.pdbx_seq_one_letter_code
_entity_poly.pdbx_strand_id
1 'polypeptide(L)' 'SLPAPRRLRELHVPVLSLGLCRRLYGTDLGPALPPRRIQDDMVCAGHVGGGSDTCKV' A
#
# COMPACT_ATOMS: atom_id res chain seq x y z
N SER A 1 2.68 -15.67 12.20
CA SER A 1 1.91 -14.55 12.80
C SER A 1 2.55 -14.19 14.14
N LEU A 2 2.38 -12.96 14.63
CA LEU A 2 2.90 -12.57 15.94
C LEU A 2 2.13 -13.33 17.06
N PRO A 3 2.84 -13.90 18.06
CA PRO A 3 2.20 -14.52 19.22
C PRO A 3 1.36 -13.51 20.01
N ALA A 4 0.29 -13.97 20.65
CA ALA A 4 -0.48 -13.14 21.56
C ALA A 4 0.32 -12.83 22.84
N PRO A 5 0.19 -11.62 23.41
CA PRO A 5 -0.64 -10.50 22.97
C PRO A 5 0.02 -9.69 21.83
N ARG A 6 -0.75 -9.40 20.77
CA ARG A 6 -0.27 -8.56 19.66
C ARG A 6 -0.15 -7.12 20.13
N ARG A 7 1.07 -6.60 20.22
CA ARG A 7 1.31 -5.17 20.50
C ARG A 7 0.98 -4.35 19.27
N LEU A 8 0.36 -3.19 19.48
CA LEU A 8 0.17 -2.19 18.42
C LEU A 8 1.54 -1.78 17.86
N ARG A 9 1.61 -1.59 16.54
CA ARG A 9 2.82 -1.20 15.82
C ARG A 9 2.50 0.01 14.95
N GLU A 10 3.49 0.84 14.73
CA GLU A 10 3.42 2.00 13.86
C GLU A 10 4.59 1.98 12.86
N LEU A 11 4.45 2.71 11.77
CA LEU A 11 5.49 2.92 10.78
C LEU A 11 5.30 4.30 10.12
N HIS A 12 6.40 4.91 9.69
CA HIS A 12 6.38 6.18 8.95
C HIS A 12 6.62 5.90 7.47
N VAL A 13 5.73 6.40 6.62
CA VAL A 13 5.80 6.31 5.17
C VAL A 13 5.49 7.66 4.52
N PRO A 14 6.12 8.00 3.39
CA PRO A 14 5.84 9.24 2.67
C PRO A 14 4.51 9.16 1.93
N VAL A 15 3.85 10.30 1.76
CA VAL A 15 2.71 10.44 0.87
C VAL A 15 3.19 10.42 -0.58
N LEU A 16 2.52 9.62 -1.41
CA LEU A 16 2.80 9.48 -2.84
C LEU A 16 1.77 10.25 -3.67
N SER A 17 2.18 10.73 -4.84
CA SER A 17 1.26 11.40 -5.76
C SER A 17 0.20 10.44 -6.30
N LEU A 18 -1.04 10.93 -6.47
CA LEU A 18 -2.13 10.18 -7.09
C LEU A 18 -1.79 9.72 -8.52
N GLY A 19 -1.05 10.52 -9.29
CA GLY A 19 -0.62 10.16 -10.64
C GLY A 19 0.31 8.94 -10.67
N LEU A 20 1.28 8.88 -9.74
CA LEU A 20 2.14 7.72 -9.58
C LEU A 20 1.32 6.49 -9.16
N CYS A 21 0.41 6.65 -8.19
CA CYS A 21 -0.43 5.56 -7.73
C CYS A 21 -1.33 4.97 -8.82
N ARG A 22 -1.97 5.83 -9.63
CA ARG A 22 -2.78 5.40 -10.77
C ARG A 22 -1.98 4.61 -11.79
N ARG A 23 -0.73 5.00 -12.03
CA ARG A 23 0.19 4.26 -12.92
C ARG A 23 0.54 2.89 -12.34
N LEU A 24 0.94 2.83 -11.07
CA LEU A 24 1.37 1.59 -10.42
C LEU A 24 0.23 0.58 -10.26
N TYR A 25 -0.92 1.02 -9.76
CA TYR A 25 -2.08 0.15 -9.52
C TYR A 25 -2.95 -0.05 -10.77
N GLY A 26 -2.81 0.76 -11.81
CA GLY A 26 -3.53 0.58 -13.08
C GLY A 26 -2.95 -0.50 -13.99
N THR A 27 -1.76 -1.02 -13.66
CA THR A 27 -1.08 -2.08 -14.41
C THR A 27 -1.52 -3.44 -13.87
N ASP A 28 -1.70 -4.43 -14.75
CA ASP A 28 -1.92 -5.82 -14.32
C ASP A 28 -0.59 -6.41 -13.84
N LEU A 29 -0.50 -6.67 -12.53
CA LEU A 29 0.67 -7.27 -11.87
C LEU A 29 0.42 -8.74 -11.53
N GLY A 30 -0.61 -9.35 -12.13
CA GLY A 30 -0.97 -10.74 -11.96
C GLY A 30 -2.05 -10.97 -10.90
N PRO A 31 -2.36 -12.26 -10.60
CA PRO A 31 -3.54 -12.63 -9.81
C PRO A 31 -3.58 -12.06 -8.39
N ALA A 32 -2.42 -11.79 -7.81
CA ALA A 32 -2.30 -11.23 -6.47
C ALA A 32 -2.59 -9.72 -6.43
N LEU A 33 -2.36 -9.01 -7.54
CA LEU A 33 -2.51 -7.56 -7.65
C LEU A 33 -3.12 -7.20 -9.01
N PRO A 34 -4.41 -7.52 -9.22
CA PRO A 34 -5.12 -7.09 -10.42
C PRO A 34 -5.23 -5.56 -10.46
N PRO A 35 -5.44 -4.96 -11.64
CA PRO A 35 -5.56 -3.52 -11.79
C PRO A 35 -6.64 -2.92 -10.89
N ARG A 36 -6.34 -1.80 -10.24
CA ARG A 36 -7.27 -1.06 -9.39
C ARG A 36 -7.36 0.40 -9.80
N ARG A 37 -8.57 0.93 -9.73
CA ARG A 37 -8.85 2.35 -9.97
C ARG A 37 -8.64 3.15 -8.68
N ILE A 38 -7.67 4.06 -8.69
CA ILE A 38 -7.43 4.99 -7.59
C ILE A 38 -8.26 6.26 -7.80
N GLN A 39 -9.19 6.50 -6.87
CA GLN A 39 -10.16 7.59 -6.92
C GLN A 39 -9.55 8.90 -6.39
N ASP A 40 -10.19 10.04 -6.65
CA ASP A 40 -9.69 11.37 -6.23
C ASP A 40 -9.81 11.61 -4.72
N ASP A 41 -10.66 10.85 -4.03
CA ASP A 41 -10.88 10.89 -2.58
C ASP A 41 -9.96 9.94 -1.78
N MET A 42 -8.97 9.36 -2.45
CA MET A 42 -7.98 8.46 -1.84
C MET A 42 -6.64 9.16 -1.63
N VAL A 43 -5.86 8.68 -0.66
CA VAL A 43 -4.45 9.05 -0.48
C VAL A 43 -3.57 7.81 -0.54
N CYS A 44 -2.40 7.95 -1.14
CA CYS A 44 -1.40 6.90 -1.18
C CYS A 44 -0.23 7.23 -0.27
N ALA A 45 0.27 6.24 0.46
CA ALA A 45 1.50 6.36 1.22
C ALA A 45 2.30 5.06 1.15
N GLY A 46 3.62 5.16 1.03
CA GLY A 46 4.49 4.00 0.92
C GLY A 46 5.81 4.30 0.22
N HIS A 47 6.69 3.31 0.18
CA HIS A 47 7.96 3.39 -0.53
C HIS A 47 7.87 2.60 -1.84
N VAL A 48 8.24 3.19 -2.99
CA VAL A 48 8.13 2.54 -4.31
C VAL A 48 8.96 1.24 -4.40
N GLY A 49 10.08 1.16 -3.67
CA GLY A 49 10.90 -0.05 -3.57
C GLY A 49 10.39 -1.09 -2.58
N GLY A 50 9.23 -0.88 -1.96
CA GLY A 50 8.71 -1.70 -0.86
C GLY A 50 9.41 -1.42 0.47
N GLY A 51 9.33 -2.38 1.39
CA GLY A 51 9.90 -2.28 2.74
C GLY A 51 8.82 -2.32 3.82
N SER A 52 8.67 -1.24 4.58
CA SER A 52 7.62 -1.14 5.61
C SER A 52 6.30 -0.69 4.99
N ASP A 53 5.28 -1.53 5.12
CA ASP A 53 3.92 -1.29 4.61
C ASP A 53 2.87 -1.83 5.60
N THR A 54 1.62 -1.44 5.40
CA THR A 54 0.47 -1.89 6.17
C THR A 54 -0.01 -3.26 5.69
N CYS A 55 -0.36 -4.13 6.63
CA CYS A 55 -0.90 -5.46 6.33
C CYS A 55 -2.17 -5.70 7.12
N LYS A 56 -3.10 -6.47 6.55
CA LYS A 56 -4.23 -7.03 7.30
C LYS A 56 -3.72 -8.18 8.17
N VAL A 57 -4.04 -8.14 9.47
CA VAL A 57 -3.80 -9.24 10.42
C VAL A 57 -4.82 -10.36 10.32
#